data_AF-A0A8T7ASA6-F1
#
_entry.id   AF-A0A8T7ASA6-F1
#
_cell.length_a   1.000
_cell.length_b   1.000
_cell.length_c   1.000
_cell.angle_alpha   90.00
_cell.angle_beta   90.00
_cell.angle_gamma   90.00
#
_symmetry.space_group_name_H-M   'P 1'
#
loop_
_entity.id
_entity.type
_entity.pdbx_description
1 polymer ?
#
loop_
_entity_poly.entity_id
_entity_poly.type
_entity_poly.pdbx_seq_one_letter_code
_entity_poly.pdbx_strand_id
1 'polypeptide(L)' 'MFSEAAERNKGAILETLQGLLDRRRRYQVLEIGSGTGQHAAWFAANLPQVNWHPSDVL' A
#
# COMPACT_ATOMS: atom_id res chain seq x y z
N MET A 1 14.25 6.84 -3.61
CA MET A 1 14.87 6.82 -2.25
C MET A 1 14.38 5.58 -1.49
N PHE A 2 15.12 5.07 -0.50
CA PHE A 2 14.70 3.90 0.31
C PHE A 2 14.45 4.30 1.77
N SER A 3 13.34 3.81 2.33
CA SER A 3 12.90 3.99 3.71
C SER A 3 12.92 2.63 4.42
N GLU A 4 13.86 2.46 5.35
CA GLU A 4 13.94 1.25 6.16
C GLU A 4 12.70 1.05 7.03
N ALA A 5 12.11 2.15 7.51
CA ALA A 5 10.89 2.09 8.31
C ALA A 5 9.74 1.49 7.49
N ALA A 6 9.58 1.94 6.23
CA ALA A 6 8.59 1.37 5.31
C ALA A 6 8.86 -0.10 5.01
N GLU A 7 10.12 -0.50 4.84
CA GLU A 7 10.48 -1.90 4.61
C GLU A 7 10.12 -2.80 5.79
N ARG A 8 10.39 -2.36 7.03
CA ARG A 8 10.15 -3.16 8.24
C ARG A 8 8.67 -3.41 8.52
N ASN A 9 7.80 -2.44 8.24
CA ASN A 9 6.38 -2.52 8.65
C ASN A 9 5.41 -2.91 7.52
N LYS A 10 5.84 -2.95 6.25
CA LYS A 10 4.96 -3.24 5.10
C LYS A 10 4.21 -4.58 5.22
N GLY A 11 4.83 -5.61 5.80
CA GLY A 11 4.21 -6.94 5.96
C GLY A 11 3.01 -6.92 6.90
N ALA A 12 3.20 -6.39 8.12
CA ALA A 12 2.16 -6.30 9.14
C ALA A 12 0.98 -5.41 8.70
N ILE A 13 1.27 -4.32 7.99
CA ILE A 13 0.23 -3.44 7.44
C ILE A 13 -0.56 -4.16 6.35
N LEU A 14 0.12 -4.86 5.43
CA LEU A 14 -0.54 -5.62 4.36
C LEU A 14 -1.50 -6.68 4.93
N GLU A 15 -1.09 -7.43 5.96
CA GLU A 15 -1.93 -8.44 6.60
C GLU A 15 -3.21 -7.82 7.17
N THR A 16 -3.08 -6.67 7.84
CA THR A 16 -4.23 -5.93 8.37
C THR A 16 -5.17 -5.48 7.26
N LEU A 17 -4.63 -4.93 6.16
CA LEU A 17 -5.41 -4.49 5.01
C LEU A 17 -6.14 -5.66 4.33
N GLN A 18 -5.51 -6.83 4.24
CA GLN A 18 -6.13 -8.04 3.69
C GLN A 18 -7.32 -8.54 4.52
N GLY A 19 -7.28 -8.36 5.84
CA GLY A 19 -8.40 -8.66 6.73
C GLY A 19 -9.58 -7.69 6.60
N LEU A 20 -9.31 -6.43 6.21
CA LEU A 20 -10.33 -5.39 6.09
C LEU A 20 -10.99 -5.34 4.70
N LEU A 21 -10.24 -5.67 3.64
CA LEU A 21 -10.68 -5.49 2.26
C LEU A 21 -11.28 -6.79 1.69
N ASP A 22 -12.57 -6.77 1.38
CA ASP A 22 -13.23 -7.88 0.67
C ASP A 22 -12.57 -8.11 -0.70
N ARG A 23 -11.98 -9.30 -0.88
CA ARG A 23 -11.26 -9.71 -2.09
C ARG A 23 -12.12 -9.72 -3.36
N ARG A 24 -13.46 -9.75 -3.23
CA ARG A 24 -14.40 -9.76 -4.37
C ARG A 24 -14.77 -8.36 -4.85
N ARG A 25 -14.42 -7.32 -4.08
CA ARG A 25 -14.71 -5.92 -4.42
C ARG A 25 -13.46 -5.23 -4.94
N ARG A 26 -13.66 -4.24 -5.82
CA ARG A 26 -12.59 -3.35 -6.26
C ARG A 26 -12.56 -2.09 -5.40
N TYR A 27 -11.37 -1.59 -5.11
CA TYR A 27 -11.18 -0.37 -4.32
C TYR A 27 -10.28 0.62 -5.04
N GLN A 28 -10.46 1.90 -4.73
CA GLN A 28 -9.51 2.97 -5.04
C GLN A 28 -9.00 3.50 -3.70
N VAL A 29 -7.68 3.50 -3.50
CA VAL A 29 -7.05 3.98 -2.27
C VAL A 29 -6.12 5.12 -2.63
N LEU A 30 -6.23 6.22 -1.89
CA LEU A 30 -5.27 7.32 -1.91
C LEU A 30 -4.43 7.26 -0.63
N GLU A 31 -3.12 7.10 -0.77
CA GLU A 31 -2.18 7.18 0.35
C GLU A 31 -1.68 8.61 0.48
N ILE A 32 -1.93 9.23 1.64
CA ILE A 32 -1.47 10.59 1.93
C ILE A 32 -0.10 10.53 2.61
N GLY A 33 0.86 11.34 2.15
CA GLY A 33 2.21 11.37 2.71
C GLY A 33 3.04 10.16 2.31
N SER A 34 2.91 9.72 1.06
CA SER A 34 3.49 8.46 0.57
C SER A 34 5.02 8.45 0.51
N GLY A 35 5.66 9.63 0.55
CA GLY A 35 7.11 9.79 0.59
C GLY A 35 7.80 9.11 -0.59
N THR A 36 8.48 8.00 -0.32
CA THR A 36 9.21 7.20 -1.35
C THR A 36 8.29 6.33 -2.20
N GLY A 37 7.01 6.19 -1.84
CA GLY A 37 6.05 5.33 -2.55
C GLY A 37 6.25 3.82 -2.34
N GLN A 38 7.17 3.39 -1.45
CA GLN A 38 7.46 1.96 -1.25
C GLN A 38 6.25 1.16 -0.77
N HIS A 39 5.44 1.72 0.13
CA HIS A 39 4.22 1.10 0.61
C HIS A 39 3.20 0.96 -0.52
N ALA A 40 2.91 2.05 -1.22
CA ALA A 40 2.03 2.03 -2.40
C ALA A 40 2.42 0.95 -3.40
N ALA A 41 3.70 0.85 -3.77
CA ALA A 41 4.19 -0.17 -4.70
C ALA A 41 4.01 -1.60 -4.13
N TRP A 42 4.36 -1.83 -2.87
CA TRP A 42 4.21 -3.13 -2.22
C TRP A 42 2.74 -3.56 -2.09
N PHE A 43 1.86 -2.65 -1.67
CA PHE A 43 0.45 -2.95 -1.47
C PHE A 43 -0.28 -3.18 -2.79
N ALA A 44 -0.01 -2.35 -3.81
CA ALA A 44 -0.60 -2.55 -5.14
C ALA A 44 -0.26 -3.93 -5.73
N ALA A 45 0.97 -4.41 -5.55
CA ALA A 45 1.39 -5.72 -6.01
C ALA A 45 0.70 -6.89 -5.27
N ASN A 46 0.36 -6.70 -3.99
CA ASN A 46 -0.21 -7.75 -3.14
C ASN A 46 -1.73 -7.68 -2.99
N LEU A 47 -2.36 -6.60 -3.44
CA LEU A 47 -3.80 -6.34 -3.40
C LEU A 47 -4.29 -5.98 -4.82
N PRO A 48 -4.30 -6.92 -5.78
CA PRO A 48 -4.58 -6.62 -7.19
C PRO A 48 -6.01 -6.12 -7.45
N GLN A 49 -6.92 -6.29 -6.49
CA GLN A 49 -8.27 -5.71 -6.53
C GLN A 49 -8.32 -4.24 -6.08
N VAL A 50 -7.21 -3.70 -5.58
CA VAL A 50 -7.08 -2.33 -5.08
C VAL A 50 -6.20 -1.55 -6.04
N ASN A 51 -6.74 -0.47 -6.59
CA ASN A 51 -5.94 0.52 -7.30
C ASN A 51 -5.39 1.51 -6.26
N TRP A 52 -4.07 1.48 -6.08
CA TRP A 52 -3.38 2.31 -5.09
C TRP A 52 -2.79 3.56 -5.74
N HIS A 53 -3.11 4.73 -5.20
CA HIS A 53 -2.65 6.03 -5.67
C HIS A 53 -1.79 6.66 -4.58
N PRO A 54 -0.47 6.80 -4.78
CA PRO A 54 0.36 7.60 -3.89
C PRO A 54 0.10 9.09 -4.16
N SER A 55 0.05 9.89 -3.10
CA SER A 55 -0.04 11.36 -3.21
C SER A 55 1.31 11.99 -3.55
N ASP A 56 2.38 11.40 -3.04
CA ASP A 56 3.76 11.85 -3.23
C ASP A 56 4.61 10.69 -3.79
N VAL A 57 5.45 10.96 -4.77
CA VAL A 57 6.48 10.00 -5.21
C VAL A 57 7.76 10.79 -5.45
N LEU A 58 8.66 10.78 -4.46
CA LEU A 58 9.97 11.43 -4.51
C LEU A 58 11.07 10.53 -5.12
#